data_AF-A0A537DIH3-F1
#
_entry.id   AF-A0A537DIH3-F1
#
_cell.length_a   1.000
_cell.length_b   1.000
_cell.length_c   1.000
_cell.angle_alpha   90.00
_cell.angle_beta   90.00
_cell.angle_gamma   90.00
#
_symmetry.space_group_name_H-M   'P 1'
#
loop_
_entity.id
_entity.type
_entity.pdbx_description
1 polymer ?
#
loop_
_entity_poly.entity_id
_entity_poly.type
_entity_poly.pdbx_seq_one_letter_code
_entity_poly.pdbx_strand_id
1 'polypeptide(L)' 'MSKKFSNREIAQGVGFAATGIHEALTYLGIVKKVIEKTERIVARKNTVSDSEIDELPRTA' A
#
# COMPACT_ATOMS: atom_id res chain seq x y z
N MET A 1 -22.76 37.44 -13.74
CA MET A 1 -23.35 37.30 -12.39
C MET A 1 -22.51 36.27 -11.63
N SER A 2 -21.79 36.65 -10.56
CA SER A 2 -20.96 35.71 -9.78
C SER A 2 -21.86 34.90 -8.85
N LYS A 3 -21.93 33.58 -9.04
CA LYS A 3 -22.75 32.69 -8.21
C LYS A 3 -22.04 32.50 -6.87
N LYS A 4 -22.55 33.15 -5.81
CA LYS A 4 -22.09 32.94 -4.44
C LYS A 4 -22.76 31.67 -3.89
N PHE A 5 -21.96 30.66 -3.56
CA PHE A 5 -22.44 29.45 -2.92
C PHE A 5 -22.81 29.72 -1.46
N SER A 6 -23.86 29.08 -0.97
CA SER A 6 -24.23 29.14 0.44
C SER A 6 -23.19 28.40 1.29
N ASN A 7 -22.97 28.86 2.53
CA ASN A 7 -22.11 28.17 3.51
C ASN A 7 -22.47 26.68 3.67
N ARG A 8 -23.75 26.32 3.46
CA ARG A 8 -24.23 24.94 3.49
C ARG A 8 -23.71 24.11 2.31
N GLU A 9 -23.69 24.66 1.10
CA GLU A 9 -23.17 23.99 -0.10
C GLU A 9 -21.66 23.76 0.03
N ILE A 10 -20.94 24.75 0.57
CA ILE A 10 -19.49 24.65 0.81
C ILE A 10 -19.20 23.54 1.83
N ALA A 11 -19.93 23.50 2.95
CA ALA A 11 -19.76 22.47 3.97
C ALA A 11 -20.01 21.05 3.43
N GLN A 12 -21.02 20.88 2.56
CA GLN A 12 -21.29 19.59 1.91
C GLN A 12 -20.16 19.18 0.95
N GLY A 13 -19.63 20.12 0.16
CA GLY A 13 -18.49 19.86 -0.73
C GLY A 13 -17.23 19.46 0.04
N VAL A 14 -16.93 20.14 1.15
CA VAL A 14 -15.80 19.80 2.03
C VAL A 14 -15.99 18.43 2.68
N GLY A 15 -17.20 18.12 3.16
CA GLY A 15 -17.52 16.81 3.74
C GLY A 15 -17.33 15.66 2.73
N PHE A 16 -17.81 15.83 1.50
CA PHE A 16 -17.62 14.85 0.42
C PHE A 16 -16.14 14.61 0.10
N ALA A 17 -15.35 15.69 -0.03
CA ALA A 17 -13.92 15.58 -0.28
C ALA A 17 -13.19 14.87 0.87
N ALA A 18 -13.53 15.19 2.13
CA ALA A 18 -12.93 14.56 3.31
C ALA A 18 -13.22 13.05 3.36
N THR A 19 -14.45 12.62 3.05
CA THR A 19 -14.79 11.19 2.95
C THR A 19 -14.00 10.49 1.86
N GLY A 20 -13.93 11.07 0.65
CA GLY A 20 -13.16 10.48 -0.44
C GLY A 20 -11.66 10.36 -0.14
N ILE A 21 -11.08 11.36 0.51
CA ILE A 21 -9.68 11.33 0.97
C ILE A 21 -9.49 10.21 2.00
N HIS A 22 -10.41 10.08 2.95
CA HIS A 22 -10.33 9.04 3.97
C HIS A 22 -10.30 7.64 3.36
N GLU A 23 -11.21 7.34 2.43
CA GLU A 23 -11.26 6.05 1.74
C GLU A 23 -9.97 5.77 0.94
N ALA A 24 -9.47 6.77 0.19
CA ALA A 24 -8.24 6.64 -0.57
C ALA A 24 -7.03 6.31 0.33
N LEU A 25 -6.93 6.96 1.50
CA LEU A 25 -5.89 6.68 2.49
C LEU A 25 -6.02 5.27 3.08
N THR A 26 -7.24 4.79 3.32
CA THR A 26 -7.48 3.41 3.75
C THR A 26 -6.95 2.40 2.72
N TYR A 27 -7.26 2.60 1.43
CA TYR A 27 -6.74 1.73 0.37
C TYR A 27 -5.22 1.77 0.28
N LEU A 28 -4.61 2.95 0.40
CA LEU A 28 -3.16 3.08 0.42
C LEU A 28 -2.53 2.26 1.57
N GLY A 29 -3.17 2.23 2.74
CA GLY A 29 -2.76 1.41 3.87
C GLY A 29 -2.79 -0.09 3.58
N ILE A 30 -3.77 -0.57 2.81
CA ILE A 30 -3.85 -1.98 2.37
C ILE A 30 -2.71 -2.29 1.40
N VAL A 31 -2.51 -1.43 0.38
CA VAL A 31 -1.44 -1.59 -0.61
C VAL A 31 -0.07 -1.66 0.07
N LYS A 32 0.18 -0.78 1.05
CA LYS A 32 1.41 -0.81 1.85
C LYS A 32 1.65 -2.17 2.52
N LYS A 33 0.63 -2.74 3.16
CA LYS A 33 0.75 -4.06 3.82
C LYS A 33 1.07 -5.18 2.84
N VAL A 34 0.52 -5.12 1.62
CA VAL A 34 0.80 -6.10 0.56
C VAL A 34 2.25 -6.00 0.10
N ILE A 35 2.76 -4.79 -0.09
CA ILE A 35 4.17 -4.55 -0.44
C ILE A 35 5.10 -5.10 0.67
N GLU A 36 4.88 -4.73 1.93
CA GLU A 36 5.68 -5.21 3.07
C GLU A 36 5.64 -6.75 3.22
N LYS A 37 4.50 -7.38 2.89
CA LYS A 37 4.39 -8.84 2.88
C LYS A 37 5.21 -9.44 1.75
N THR A 38 5.16 -8.84 0.56
CA THR A 38 5.89 -9.30 -0.62
C THR A 38 7.39 -9.20 -0.41
N GLU A 39 7.89 -8.07 0.11
CA GLU A 39 9.30 -7.87 0.44
C GLU A 39 9.81 -8.92 1.43
N ARG A 40 9.04 -9.24 2.48
CA ARG A 40 9.40 -10.30 3.44
C ARG A 40 9.47 -11.69 2.80
N ILE A 41 8.55 -12.01 1.88
CA ILE A 41 8.56 -13.29 1.18
C ILE A 41 9.79 -13.38 0.26
N VAL A 42 10.10 -12.31 -0.47
CA VAL A 42 11.27 -12.24 -1.36
C VAL A 42 12.56 -12.36 -0.56
N ALA A 43 12.70 -11.63 0.54
CA ALA A 43 13.86 -11.72 1.42
C ALA A 43 14.07 -13.16 1.95
N ARG A 44 12.98 -13.85 2.34
CA ARG A 44 13.03 -15.25 2.76
C ARG A 44 13.39 -16.22 1.63
N LYS A 45 12.88 -16.00 0.42
CA LYS A 45 13.24 -16.82 -0.75
C LYS A 45 14.73 -16.70 -1.08
N ASN A 46 15.28 -15.50 -1.00
CA ASN A 46 16.72 -15.30 -1.22
C ASN A 46 17.56 -16.01 -0.15
N THR A 47 17.14 -16.01 1.12
CA THR A 47 17.86 -16.76 2.17
C THR A 47 17.76 -18.28 2.01
N VAL A 48 16.65 -18.82 1.49
CA VAL A 48 16.52 -20.27 1.24
C VAL A 48 17.33 -20.70 0.00
N SER A 49 17.36 -19.87 -1.04
CA SER A 49 18.16 -20.15 -2.24
C SER A 49 19.67 -20.21 -1.96
N ASP A 50 20.18 -19.46 -0.98
CA ASP A 50 21.59 -19.55 -0.56
C ASP A 50 21.87 -20.81 0.28
N SER A 51 20.87 -21.37 0.97
CA SER A 51 21.05 -22.61 1.76
C SER A 51 21.00 -23.90 0.94
N GLU A 52 20.39 -23.89 -0.26
CA GLU A 52 20.34 -25.08 -1.13
C GLU A 52 21.63 -25.27 -1.95
N ILE A 53 22.47 -24.24 -2.08
CA ILE A 53 23.72 -24.31 -2.87
C ILE A 53 24.91 -24.80 -2.01
N ASP A 54 24.82 -24.75 -0.68
CA ASP A 54 25.88 -25.23 0.22
C ASP A 54 25.83 -26.76 0.47
N GLU A 55 24.69 -27.42 0.22
CA GLU A 55 24.51 -28.88 0.40
C GLU A 55 24.68 -29.71 -0.89
N LEU A 56 25.23 -29.16 -1.97
CA LEU A 56 25.69 -29.97 -3.11
C LEU A 56 27.00 -30.67 -2.73
N PRO A 57 27.03 -32.02 -2.58
CA PRO A 57 28.26 -32.72 -2.27
C PRO A 57 29.20 -32.53 -3.44
N ARG A 58 30.33 -31.85 -3.22
CA ARG A 58 31.47 -31.90 -4.14
C ARG A 58 32.04 -33.33 -4.11
N THR A 59 31.44 -34.23 -4.89
CA THR A 59 32.10 -35.47 -5.30
C THR A 59 32.94 -35.17 -6.53
N ALA A 60 34.25 -35.03 -6.31
CA ALA A 60 35.31 -35.40 -7.24
C ALA A 60 36.61 -35.58 -6.44
#